data_AF-A0A0L6Z8N1-F1
#
_entry.id   AF-A0A0L6Z8N1-F1
#
_cell.length_a   1.000
_cell.length_b   1.000
_cell.length_c   1.000
_cell.angle_alpha   90.00
_cell.angle_beta   90.00
_cell.angle_gamma   90.00
#
_symmetry.space_group_name_H-M   'P 1'
#
loop_
_entity.id
_entity.type
_entity.pdbx_description
1 polymer ?
#
loop_
_entity_poly.entity_id
_entity_poly.type
_entity_poly.pdbx_seq_one_letter_code
_entity_poly.pdbx_strand_id
1 'polypeptide(L)'
;MFLNKNNKLVFHKLIEGIEGNFLNNIIKKYETDYRTQHFDTKSHSFSMLYFNIRGCKSLRELESKTSSNSKLKRLINVPSVSQFSRKNATRDYRVLKICFVI
;
A
#
# COMPACT_ATOMS: atom_id res chain seq x y z
N MET A 1 -35.39 -1.02 6.91
CA MET A 1 -34.51 -1.15 5.72
C MET A 1 -33.14 -0.59 6.07
N PHE A 2 -32.19 -1.45 6.46
CA PHE A 2 -30.83 -1.00 6.78
C PHE A 2 -30.07 -0.70 5.48
N LEU A 3 -30.04 0.56 5.07
CA LEU A 3 -29.02 1.03 4.14
C LEU A 3 -27.69 0.99 4.88
N ASN A 4 -26.99 -0.13 4.79
CA ASN A 4 -25.60 -0.22 5.19
C ASN A 4 -24.80 0.66 4.22
N LYS A 5 -24.67 1.95 4.55
CA LYS A 5 -23.84 2.91 3.81
C LYS A 5 -22.41 2.38 3.87
N ASN A 6 -22.01 1.62 2.85
CA ASN A 6 -20.61 1.26 2.59
C ASN A 6 -19.84 2.55 2.26
N ASN A 7 -19.60 3.40 3.26
CA ASN A 7 -18.80 4.62 3.17
C ASN A 7 -17.29 4.32 3.10
N LYS A 8 -16.93 3.04 3.20
CA LYS A 8 -15.57 2.52 3.04
C LYS A 8 -15.27 2.36 1.55
N LEU A 9 -14.12 2.86 1.12
CA LEU A 9 -13.62 2.68 -0.24
C LEU A 9 -13.58 1.18 -0.57
N VAL A 10 -13.94 0.79 -1.80
CA VAL A 10 -13.76 -0.61 -2.27
C VAL A 10 -12.33 -1.08 -2.03
N PHE A 11 -11.37 -0.17 -2.18
CA PHE A 11 -9.96 -0.39 -1.87
C PHE A 11 -9.70 -0.86 -0.43
N HIS A 12 -10.51 -0.40 0.54
CA HIS A 12 -10.41 -0.84 1.93
C HIS A 12 -10.75 -2.33 2.10
N LYS A 13 -11.77 -2.82 1.39
CA LYS A 13 -12.12 -4.26 1.41
C LYS A 13 -11.04 -5.12 0.75
N LEU A 14 -10.37 -4.60 -0.27
CA LEU A 14 -9.27 -5.30 -0.93
C LEU A 14 -8.05 -5.45 -0.01
N ILE A 15 -7.67 -4.38 0.69
CA ILE A 15 -6.52 -4.46 1.59
C ILE A 15 -6.81 -5.30 2.84
N GLU A 16 -8.07 -5.37 3.28
CA GLU A 16 -8.48 -6.17 4.45
C GLU A 16 -8.15 -7.66 4.29
N GLY A 17 -8.20 -8.20 3.06
CA GLY A 17 -7.80 -9.58 2.75
C GLY A 17 -6.28 -9.82 2.77
N ILE A 18 -5.48 -8.76 2.66
CA ILE A 18 -4.00 -8.83 2.66
C ILE A 18 -3.45 -8.43 4.04
N GLU A 19 -4.19 -7.62 4.79
CA GLU A 19 -3.83 -7.13 6.12
C GLU A 19 -3.88 -8.24 7.19
N GLY A 20 -3.42 -7.90 8.39
CA GLY A 20 -3.50 -8.79 9.56
C GLY A 20 -2.30 -9.73 9.69
N ASN A 21 -2.57 -10.96 10.14
CA ASN A 21 -1.51 -11.91 10.51
C ASN A 21 -0.62 -12.29 9.32
N PHE A 22 -1.19 -12.34 8.12
CA PHE A 22 -0.45 -12.66 6.90
C PHE A 22 0.69 -11.66 6.65
N LEU A 23 0.35 -10.37 6.55
CA LEU A 23 1.35 -9.33 6.31
C LEU A 23 2.36 -9.22 7.46
N ASN A 24 1.90 -9.35 8.71
CA ASN A 24 2.77 -9.34 9.89
C ASN A 24 3.80 -10.50 9.85
N ASN A 25 3.38 -11.68 9.40
CA ASN A 25 4.28 -12.83 9.25
C ASN A 25 5.34 -12.57 8.16
N ILE A 26 4.96 -11.93 7.05
CA ILE A 26 5.90 -11.54 5.99
C ILE A 26 6.90 -10.51 6.51
N ILE A 27 6.42 -9.46 7.19
CA ILE A 27 7.28 -8.40 7.74
C ILE A 27 8.32 -8.99 8.69
N LYS A 28 7.92 -9.91 9.57
CA LYS A 28 8.83 -10.60 10.48
C LYS A 28 9.80 -11.51 9.73
N LYS A 29 9.32 -12.31 8.79
CA LYS A 29 10.14 -13.29 8.05
C LYS A 29 11.25 -12.63 7.22
N TYR A 30 11.00 -11.46 6.67
CA TYR A 30 11.93 -10.76 5.78
C TYR A 30 12.54 -9.49 6.42
N GLU A 31 12.24 -9.23 7.69
CA GLU A 31 12.70 -8.04 8.44
C GLU A 31 12.50 -6.71 7.68
N THR A 32 11.43 -6.61 6.90
CA THR A 32 11.28 -5.58 5.85
C THR A 32 11.06 -4.17 6.39
N ASP A 33 10.76 -4.05 7.67
CA ASP A 33 10.56 -2.78 8.39
C ASP A 33 11.69 -2.47 9.37
N TYR A 34 12.81 -3.22 9.35
CA TYR A 34 14.00 -2.89 10.11
C TYR A 34 14.45 -1.45 9.79
N ARG A 35 14.54 -0.59 10.82
CA ARG A 35 14.89 0.84 10.73
C ARG A 35 14.04 1.65 9.75
N THR A 36 12.83 1.21 9.42
CA THR A 36 11.96 1.95 8.51
C THR A 36 11.16 3.02 9.25
N GLN A 37 11.36 4.29 8.89
CA GLN A 37 10.53 5.41 9.32
C GLN A 37 9.54 5.80 8.22
N HIS A 38 8.28 6.03 8.61
CA HIS A 38 7.17 6.57 7.82
C HIS A 38 6.62 5.73 6.66
N PHE A 39 7.42 4.94 5.93
CA PHE A 39 6.94 4.16 4.78
C PHE A 39 7.21 2.66 4.96
N ASP A 40 6.44 2.07 5.85
CA ASP A 40 6.49 0.65 6.20
C ASP A 40 5.96 -0.27 5.08
N THR A 41 6.16 -1.57 5.26
CA THR A 41 5.85 -2.61 4.27
C THR A 41 4.39 -2.58 3.89
N LYS A 42 3.52 -2.34 4.87
CA LYS A 42 2.09 -2.17 4.65
C LYS A 42 1.78 -1.00 3.73
N SER A 43 2.29 0.20 4.05
CA SER A 43 2.08 1.42 3.27
C SER A 43 2.59 1.25 1.84
N HIS A 44 3.75 0.62 1.66
CA HIS A 44 4.32 0.34 0.34
C HIS A 44 3.50 -0.67 -0.46
N SER A 45 3.15 -1.81 0.13
CA SER A 45 2.33 -2.83 -0.53
C SER A 45 0.98 -2.26 -0.96
N PHE A 46 0.29 -1.55 -0.08
CA PHE A 46 -0.98 -0.92 -0.43
C PHE A 46 -0.82 0.14 -1.52
N SER A 47 0.27 0.91 -1.48
CA SER A 47 0.56 1.89 -2.53
C SER A 47 0.76 1.24 -3.89
N MET A 48 1.48 0.11 -3.93
CA MET A 48 1.69 -0.69 -5.14
C MET A 48 0.39 -1.34 -5.64
N LEU A 49 -0.47 -1.82 -4.73
CA LEU A 49 -1.79 -2.33 -5.11
C LEU A 49 -2.65 -1.25 -5.75
N TYR A 50 -2.73 -0.07 -5.12
CA TYR A 50 -3.48 1.06 -5.65
C TYR A 50 -2.91 1.54 -7.00
N PHE A 51 -1.58 1.58 -7.13
CA PHE A 51 -0.89 1.91 -8.37
C PHE A 51 -1.36 1.01 -9.52
N ASN A 52 -1.36 -0.31 -9.31
CA ASN A 52 -1.76 -1.30 -10.31
C ASN A 52 -3.26 -1.21 -10.64
N ILE A 53 -4.15 -1.20 -9.64
CA ILE A 53 -5.60 -1.17 -9.86
C ILE A 53 -6.04 0.11 -10.60
N ARG A 54 -5.40 1.25 -10.31
CA ARG A 54 -5.72 2.52 -10.97
C ARG A 54 -4.99 2.74 -12.29
N GLY A 55 -4.14 1.79 -12.71
CA GLY A 55 -3.34 1.91 -13.92
C GLY A 55 -2.47 3.16 -13.94
N CYS A 56 -1.85 3.51 -12.81
CA CYS A 56 -0.95 4.66 -12.76
C CYS A 56 0.27 4.39 -13.66
N LYS A 57 0.70 5.39 -14.43
CA LYS A 57 1.85 5.30 -15.35
C LYS A 57 3.16 5.73 -14.71
N SER A 58 3.09 6.43 -13.58
CA SER A 58 4.27 6.92 -12.85
C SER A 58 4.02 7.11 -11.36
N LEU A 59 5.10 7.12 -10.57
CA LEU A 59 5.03 7.43 -9.13
C LEU A 59 4.48 8.83 -8.86
N ARG A 60 4.71 9.80 -9.77
CA ARG A 60 4.15 11.15 -9.69
C ARG A 60 2.63 11.14 -9.84
N GLU A 61 2.11 10.32 -10.75
CA GLU A 61 0.68 10.17 -10.93
C GLU A 61 0.01 9.52 -9.70
N LEU A 62 0.69 8.53 -9.09
CA LEU A 62 0.27 7.95 -7.83
C LEU A 62 0.19 9.02 -6.72
N GLU A 63 1.25 9.81 -6.52
CA GLU A 63 1.30 10.88 -5.52
C GLU A 63 0.19 11.93 -5.76
N SER A 64 -0.02 12.36 -7.00
CA SER A 64 -1.08 13.32 -7.35
C SER A 64 -2.50 12.79 -7.07
N LYS A 65 -2.78 11.53 -7.44
CA LYS A 65 -4.10 10.91 -7.21
C LYS A 65 -4.37 10.61 -5.72
N THR A 66 -3.33 10.42 -4.93
CA THR A 66 -3.46 10.09 -3.51
C THR A 66 -3.46 11.34 -2.62
N SER A 67 -2.71 12.37 -2.99
CA SER A 67 -2.68 13.66 -2.28
C SER A 67 -4.01 14.41 -2.33
N SER A 68 -4.76 14.27 -3.42
CA SER A 68 -6.10 14.85 -3.60
C SER A 68 -7.20 14.15 -2.80
N ASN A 69 -6.96 12.96 -2.24
CA ASN A 69 -7.96 12.18 -1.50
C ASN A 69 -7.49 11.89 -0.06
N SER A 70 -8.00 12.66 0.90
CA SER A 70 -7.62 12.55 2.32
C SER A 70 -7.88 11.18 2.95
N LYS A 71 -8.98 10.49 2.57
CA LYS A 71 -9.29 9.14 3.05
C LYS A 71 -8.26 8.14 2.55
N LEU A 72 -7.92 8.23 1.27
CA LEU A 72 -6.95 7.35 0.65
C LEU A 72 -5.53 7.62 1.17
N LYS A 73 -5.16 8.91 1.32
CA LYS A 73 -3.87 9.31 1.89
C LYS A 73 -3.64 8.71 3.28
N ARG A 74 -4.66 8.67 4.15
CA ARG A 74 -4.60 8.03 5.47
C ARG A 74 -4.44 6.50 5.39
N LEU A 75 -4.85 5.88 4.30
CA LEU A 75 -4.80 4.43 4.13
C LEU A 75 -3.45 3.92 3.62
N ILE A 76 -2.83 4.64 2.67
CA ILE A 76 -1.60 4.21 1.99
C ILE A 76 -0.35 4.99 2.38
N ASN A 77 -0.50 6.15 3.02
CA ASN A 77 0.60 7.00 3.49
C ASN A 77 1.72 7.18 2.45
N VAL A 78 1.36 7.60 1.24
CA VAL A 78 2.31 7.78 0.13
C VAL A 78 3.29 8.91 0.47
N PRO A 79 4.61 8.62 0.55
CA PRO A 79 5.65 9.62 0.82
C PRO A 79 5.97 10.39 -0.46
N SER A 80 6.96 11.29 -0.40
CA SER A 80 7.46 11.95 -1.61
C SER A 80 7.92 10.94 -2.67
N VAL A 81 7.80 11.29 -3.95
CA VAL A 81 8.22 10.43 -5.09
C VAL A 81 9.66 9.90 -4.93
N SER A 82 10.58 10.72 -4.42
CA SER A 82 11.98 10.32 -4.23
C SER A 82 12.16 9.28 -3.11
N GLN A 83 11.41 9.40 -2.02
CA GLN A 83 11.39 8.40 -0.94
C GLN A 83 10.75 7.11 -1.43
N PHE A 84 9.64 7.21 -2.15
CA PHE A 84 8.96 6.06 -2.74
C PHE A 84 9.89 5.30 -3.66
N SER A 85 10.51 5.99 -4.63
CA SER A 85 11.40 5.38 -5.61
C SER A 85 12.56 4.63 -4.94
N ARG A 86 13.23 5.25 -3.96
CA ARG A 86 14.29 4.58 -3.19
C ARG A 86 13.79 3.33 -2.49
N LYS A 87 12.67 3.44 -1.76
CA LYS A 87 12.09 2.30 -1.04
C LYS A 87 11.67 1.19 -2.01
N ASN A 88 11.10 1.53 -3.16
CA ASN A 88 10.72 0.58 -4.20
C ASN A 88 11.93 -0.17 -4.80
N ALA A 89 13.06 0.52 -4.99
CA ALA A 89 14.28 -0.10 -5.49
C ALA A 89 14.96 -1.01 -4.45
N THR A 90 14.84 -0.67 -3.16
CA THR A 90 15.49 -1.43 -2.07
C THR A 90 14.62 -2.52 -1.45
N ARG A 91 13.30 -2.45 -1.59
CA ARG A 91 12.39 -3.42 -0.96
C ARG A 91 12.49 -4.74 -1.70
N ASP A 92 12.59 -5.84 -0.95
CA ASP A 92 12.60 -7.18 -1.50
C ASP A 92 11.31 -7.46 -2.30
N TYR A 93 11.45 -7.73 -3.59
CA TYR A 93 10.32 -7.99 -4.49
C TYR A 93 9.48 -9.19 -4.06
N ARG A 94 10.04 -10.13 -3.28
CA ARG A 94 9.34 -11.30 -2.74
C ARG A 94 8.15 -10.90 -1.86
N VAL A 95 8.23 -9.76 -1.18
CA VAL A 95 7.14 -9.22 -0.36
C VAL A 95 5.92 -8.92 -1.22
N LEU A 96 6.11 -8.21 -2.33
CA LEU A 96 5.03 -7.90 -3.28
C LEU A 96 4.52 -9.16 -3.95
N LYS A 97 5.42 -10.07 -4.37
CA LYS A 97 5.02 -11.36 -4.96
C LYS A 97 4.10 -12.14 -4.01
N ILE A 98 4.45 -12.26 -2.74
CA ILE A 98 3.63 -13.00 -1.78
C ILE A 98 2.29 -12.30 -1.52
N CYS A 99 2.27 -10.96 -1.48
CA CYS A 99 1.03 -10.21 -1.26
C CYS A 99 0.05 -10.23 -2.44
N PHE A 100 0.51 -10.47 -3.67
CA PHE A 100 -0.28 -10.28 -4.89
C PHE A 100 -0.36 -11.51 -5.81
N VAL A 101 0.22 -12.65 -5.43
CA VAL A 101 -0.07 -13.94 -6.08
C VAL A 101 -1.42 -14.44 -5.54
N ILE A 102 -2.48 -13.93 -6.17
CA ILE A 102 -3.82 -14.51 -6.25
C ILE A 102 -3.98 -14.93 -7.71
#